data_AF-A0A2N1V2R9-F1
#
_entry.id   AF-A0A2N1V2R9-F1
#
_cell.length_a   1.000
_cell.length_b   1.000
_cell.length_c   1.000
_cell.angle_alpha   90.00
_cell.angle_beta   90.00
_cell.angle_gamma   90.00
#
_symmetry.space_group_name_H-M   'P 1'
#
loop_
_entity.id
_entity.type
_entity.pdbx_description
1 polymer ?
#
loop_
_entity_poly.entity_id
_entity_poly.type
_entity_poly.pdbx_seq_one_letter_code
_entity_poly.pdbx_strand_id
1 'polypeptide(L)'
;MSLSPWNPNPAPQPLSLVSRILGQQAAAPVALPVTSRPSTGFDRLTLATPASLFQSVMPTVSTSFAAPGESPAQQLQRLGRKYGVTLKADLNKAQSDVIKAIIRHKAAEYGIPEHVALGIGGNESGWKMWKNVASGELVAGRNVRDGVLKSTDWGAMQINDKAHPKAFPRVKQDLEYNIDYAMRYLARQRQSIQGDLGHGLGDWDRTVASYNLGHNPKTTRGYEIASRYVGHVAKRADQFA
;
A
#
# COMPACT_ATOMS: atom_id res chain seq x y z
N MET A 1 -65.36 4.19 -8.65
CA MET A 1 -65.47 5.60 -9.09
C MET A 1 -64.71 6.49 -8.11
N SER A 2 -63.72 7.22 -8.63
CA SER A 2 -63.15 8.49 -8.15
C SER A 2 -61.63 8.46 -8.37
N LEU A 3 -61.21 9.04 -9.49
CA LEU A 3 -59.83 9.38 -9.82
C LEU A 3 -59.54 10.76 -9.21
N SER A 4 -58.35 10.96 -8.67
CA SER A 4 -57.82 12.29 -8.41
C SER A 4 -56.43 12.43 -9.04
N PRO A 5 -56.09 13.62 -9.59
CA PRO A 5 -55.03 13.76 -10.56
C PRO A 5 -53.74 14.38 -9.98
N TRP A 6 -52.67 14.07 -10.70
CA TRP A 6 -51.41 14.80 -10.90
C TRP A 6 -51.31 16.24 -10.35
N ASN A 7 -50.18 16.58 -9.70
CA ASN A 7 -49.72 17.96 -9.55
C ASN A 7 -48.18 18.02 -9.62
N PRO A 8 -47.57 19.01 -10.32
CA PRO A 8 -46.16 18.99 -10.70
C PRO A 8 -45.25 19.76 -9.73
N ASN A 9 -43.98 19.40 -9.80
CA ASN A 9 -42.84 20.02 -9.13
C ASN A 9 -42.53 21.43 -9.71
N PRO A 10 -42.19 22.44 -8.90
CA PRO A 10 -41.40 23.58 -9.37
C PRO A 10 -39.97 23.60 -8.77
N ALA A 11 -39.00 23.87 -9.65
CA ALA A 11 -37.57 24.01 -9.38
C ALA A 11 -37.20 25.40 -8.75
N PRO A 12 -35.94 25.61 -8.31
CA PRO A 12 -35.54 26.41 -7.13
C PRO A 12 -35.04 27.83 -7.42
N GLN A 13 -34.89 28.68 -6.39
CA GLN A 13 -34.04 29.90 -6.29
C GLN A 13 -33.96 30.39 -4.80
N PRO A 14 -33.07 31.34 -4.40
CA PRO A 14 -31.61 31.41 -4.54
C PRO A 14 -30.86 31.76 -3.23
N LEU A 15 -29.53 31.76 -3.30
CA LEU A 15 -28.56 32.16 -2.26
C LEU A 15 -28.76 33.59 -1.73
N SER A 16 -28.81 33.77 -0.40
CA SER A 16 -28.69 35.08 0.25
C SER A 16 -27.32 35.27 0.89
N LEU A 17 -26.47 36.02 0.20
CA LEU A 17 -25.23 36.62 0.70
C LEU A 17 -25.61 37.96 1.36
N VAL A 18 -25.38 38.11 2.67
CA VAL A 18 -25.56 39.39 3.37
C VAL A 18 -24.25 39.80 4.03
N SER A 19 -23.61 40.81 3.44
CA SER A 19 -22.58 41.64 4.07
C SER A 19 -23.20 43.01 4.41
N ARG A 20 -23.10 43.45 5.66
CA ARG A 20 -23.02 44.87 6.11
C ARG A 20 -22.25 44.90 7.45
N ILE A 21 -21.04 45.47 7.54
CA ILE A 21 -20.69 46.91 7.71
C ILE A 21 -21.04 47.39 9.14
N LEU A 22 -20.17 47.92 10.02
CA LEU A 22 -19.17 49.01 9.98
C LEU A 22 -18.34 48.89 11.32
N GLY A 23 -17.08 49.29 11.51
CA GLY A 23 -16.16 50.09 10.72
C GLY A 23 -14.84 50.39 11.47
N GLN A 24 -14.19 51.43 10.96
CA GLN A 24 -13.00 52.16 11.46
C GLN A 24 -11.61 51.84 10.84
N GLN A 25 -11.31 52.74 9.89
CA GLN A 25 -10.05 53.46 9.65
C GLN A 25 -8.92 52.81 8.85
N ALA A 26 -8.67 53.48 7.72
CA ALA A 26 -7.53 53.34 6.84
C ALA A 26 -6.28 53.99 7.42
N ALA A 27 -5.12 53.38 7.19
CA ALA A 27 -3.83 54.05 7.13
C ALA A 27 -3.01 53.45 5.96
N ALA A 28 -2.32 54.34 5.25
CA ALA A 28 -1.62 54.14 3.97
C ALA A 28 -0.33 53.29 4.08
N PRO A 29 0.28 52.86 2.95
CA PRO A 29 1.39 51.91 2.94
C PRO A 29 2.75 52.60 3.16
N VAL A 30 3.63 52.01 3.98
CA VAL A 30 5.02 52.45 4.13
C VAL A 30 5.95 51.46 3.41
N ALA A 31 6.79 52.01 2.53
CA ALA A 31 7.77 51.29 1.75
C ALA A 31 9.03 50.90 2.57
N LEU A 32 9.71 49.88 2.04
CA LEU A 32 10.83 49.06 2.58
C LEU A 32 12.08 49.83 3.05
N PRO A 33 12.95 49.13 3.81
CA PRO A 33 14.36 49.06 3.44
C PRO A 33 14.88 47.63 3.27
N VAL A 34 15.70 47.46 2.23
CA VAL A 34 16.54 46.30 1.94
C VAL A 34 17.77 46.32 2.84
N THR A 35 18.15 45.21 3.47
CA THR A 35 19.57 44.83 3.64
C THR A 35 19.79 43.37 4.07
N SER A 36 20.64 42.72 3.28
CA SER A 36 21.61 41.62 3.55
C SER A 36 21.24 40.30 4.25
N ARG A 37 21.52 39.22 3.50
CA ARG A 37 21.66 37.80 3.93
C ARG A 37 22.62 37.60 5.12
N PRO A 38 22.39 36.52 5.86
CA PRO A 38 23.43 35.51 6.09
C PRO A 38 23.02 34.14 5.52
N SER A 39 23.98 33.49 4.87
CA SER A 39 23.89 32.11 4.37
C SER A 39 24.29 31.11 5.45
N THR A 40 23.35 30.34 5.98
CA THR A 40 23.63 29.10 6.72
C THR A 40 22.44 28.16 6.57
N GLY A 41 22.66 26.94 6.05
CA GLY A 41 21.60 25.95 5.96
C GLY A 41 21.90 24.75 5.07
N PHE A 42 23.01 24.06 5.31
CA PHE A 42 23.14 22.65 4.94
C PHE A 42 23.27 21.83 6.22
N ASP A 43 22.15 21.68 6.93
CA ASP A 43 22.06 20.69 7.99
C ASP A 43 21.56 19.35 7.44
N ARG A 44 22.57 18.50 7.31
CA ARG A 44 22.58 17.05 7.18
C ARG A 44 21.50 16.40 8.07
N LEU A 45 20.37 16.00 7.47
CA LEU A 45 19.41 15.11 8.14
C LEU A 45 20.05 13.72 8.34
N THR A 46 20.47 13.49 9.58
CA THR A 46 20.90 12.21 10.13
C THR A 46 19.73 11.23 10.14
N LEU A 47 19.93 10.07 9.51
CA LEU A 47 19.09 8.87 9.67
C LEU A 47 19.25 8.37 11.11
N ALA A 48 18.30 8.68 11.97
CA ALA A 48 18.22 8.09 13.30
C ALA A 48 17.73 6.63 13.18
N THR A 49 18.62 5.69 13.46
CA THR A 49 18.26 4.31 13.83
C THR A 49 18.04 4.23 15.33
N PRO A 50 16.87 3.78 15.82
CA PRO A 50 16.79 3.16 17.13
C PRO A 50 17.09 1.66 16.96
N ALA A 51 18.26 1.25 17.45
CA ALA A 51 18.53 -0.13 17.80
C ALA A 51 17.99 -0.42 19.20
N SER A 52 17.40 -1.61 19.34
CA SER A 52 17.22 -2.35 20.59
C SER A 52 16.13 -1.87 21.55
N LEU A 53 15.03 -2.62 21.61
CA LEU A 53 14.46 -3.24 22.81
C LEU A 53 13.20 -4.02 22.38
N PHE A 54 12.97 -5.18 23.00
CA PHE A 54 11.94 -6.21 22.74
C PHE A 54 12.42 -7.47 22.01
N GLN A 55 12.94 -8.38 22.85
CA GLN A 55 13.07 -9.80 22.57
C GLN A 55 11.68 -10.43 22.72
N SER A 56 10.85 -10.39 21.68
CA SER A 56 9.60 -11.16 21.65
C SER A 56 9.92 -12.60 21.23
N VAL A 57 9.57 -13.55 22.08
CA VAL A 57 9.60 -14.99 21.81
C VAL A 57 8.67 -15.25 20.62
N MET A 58 9.25 -15.44 19.43
CA MET A 58 8.51 -15.88 18.26
C MET A 58 8.43 -17.42 18.30
N PRO A 59 7.25 -18.02 18.06
CA PRO A 59 7.15 -19.47 17.88
C PRO A 59 8.02 -19.89 16.69
N THR A 60 8.67 -21.04 16.80
CA THR A 60 9.54 -21.62 15.78
C THR A 60 8.71 -21.93 14.53
N VAL A 61 8.64 -20.97 13.60
CA VAL A 61 7.97 -21.16 12.31
C VAL A 61 8.79 -22.13 11.50
N SER A 62 8.16 -23.24 11.10
CA SER A 62 8.72 -24.28 10.24
C SER A 62 9.32 -23.65 8.99
N THR A 63 10.65 -23.63 8.92
CA THR A 63 11.40 -23.00 7.84
C THR A 63 11.45 -23.91 6.62
N SER A 64 10.36 -23.97 5.86
CA SER A 64 10.45 -24.46 4.48
C SER A 64 11.00 -23.34 3.60
N PHE A 65 12.31 -23.15 3.63
CA PHE A 65 12.99 -22.27 2.68
C PHE A 65 12.74 -22.77 1.25
N ALA A 66 12.57 -21.87 0.28
CA ALA A 66 12.86 -22.23 -1.10
C ALA A 66 14.31 -22.73 -1.15
N ALA A 67 14.53 -23.94 -1.65
CA ALA A 67 15.89 -24.46 -1.78
C ALA A 67 16.68 -23.53 -2.72
N PRO A 68 17.95 -23.21 -2.44
CA PRO A 68 18.77 -22.45 -3.36
C PRO A 68 18.70 -23.07 -4.78
N GLY A 69 18.27 -22.27 -5.76
CA GLY A 69 18.14 -22.74 -7.16
C GLY A 69 16.77 -23.33 -7.55
N GLU A 70 15.75 -23.29 -6.67
CA GLU A 70 14.40 -23.74 -7.02
C GLU A 70 13.79 -22.86 -8.14
N SER A 71 13.41 -23.48 -9.25
CA SER A 71 12.75 -22.79 -10.36
C SER A 71 11.37 -22.27 -9.96
N PRO A 72 10.83 -21.26 -10.66
CA PRO A 72 9.48 -20.76 -10.38
C PRO A 72 8.42 -21.87 -10.42
N ALA A 73 8.48 -22.79 -11.39
CA ALA A 73 7.55 -23.91 -11.48
C ALA A 73 7.65 -24.87 -10.29
N GLN A 74 8.87 -25.15 -9.82
CA GLN A 74 9.10 -25.95 -8.62
C GLN A 74 8.53 -25.27 -7.37
N GLN A 75 8.77 -23.95 -7.21
CA GLN A 75 8.19 -23.17 -6.12
C GLN A 75 6.65 -23.23 -6.15
N LEU A 76 6.03 -23.02 -7.30
CA LEU A 76 4.57 -23.12 -7.43
C LEU A 76 4.05 -24.52 -7.09
N GLN A 77 4.78 -25.57 -7.48
CA GLN A 77 4.39 -26.94 -7.15
C GLN A 77 4.49 -27.24 -5.66
N ARG A 78 5.61 -26.87 -5.03
CA ARG A 78 5.82 -27.05 -3.60
C ARG A 78 4.82 -26.24 -2.79
N LEU A 79 4.65 -24.96 -3.11
CA LEU A 79 3.73 -24.07 -2.41
C LEU A 79 2.27 -24.44 -2.69
N GLY A 80 1.93 -24.86 -3.90
CA GLY A 80 0.61 -25.37 -4.23
C GLY A 80 0.23 -26.56 -3.35
N ARG A 81 1.13 -27.53 -3.19
CA ARG A 81 0.91 -28.65 -2.26
C ARG A 81 0.79 -28.18 -0.80
N LYS A 82 1.71 -27.31 -0.35
CA LYS A 82 1.74 -26.79 1.03
C LYS A 82 0.43 -26.07 1.40
N TYR A 83 -0.13 -25.31 0.46
CA TYR A 83 -1.31 -24.47 0.67
C TYR A 83 -2.61 -25.06 0.10
N GLY A 84 -2.62 -26.35 -0.26
CA GLY A 84 -3.83 -27.05 -0.71
C GLY A 84 -4.38 -26.58 -2.07
N VAL A 85 -3.54 -26.01 -2.94
CA VAL A 85 -3.92 -25.56 -4.27
C VAL A 85 -3.67 -26.66 -5.30
N THR A 86 -4.73 -27.12 -5.95
CA THR A 86 -4.63 -27.98 -7.13
C THR A 86 -4.08 -27.17 -8.31
N LEU A 87 -2.87 -27.49 -8.75
CA LEU A 87 -2.23 -26.75 -9.83
C LEU A 87 -2.88 -27.03 -11.18
N LYS A 88 -3.20 -25.95 -11.88
CA LYS A 88 -3.64 -25.96 -13.28
C LYS A 88 -2.43 -26.14 -14.20
N ALA A 89 -2.66 -26.69 -15.40
CA ALA A 89 -1.62 -26.79 -16.44
C ALA A 89 -1.08 -25.41 -16.87
N ASP A 90 -1.94 -24.38 -16.83
CA ASP A 90 -1.54 -23.00 -17.06
C ASP A 90 -0.80 -22.43 -15.83
N LEU A 91 0.52 -22.28 -15.97
CA LEU A 91 1.41 -21.79 -14.92
C LEU A 91 1.07 -20.36 -14.45
N ASN A 92 0.49 -19.52 -15.31
CA ASN A 92 0.10 -18.15 -14.91
C ASN A 92 -1.12 -18.18 -13.99
N LYS A 93 -2.10 -19.04 -14.29
CA LYS A 93 -3.24 -19.27 -13.40
C LYS A 93 -2.80 -19.94 -12.10
N ALA A 94 -1.93 -20.95 -12.20
CA ALA A 94 -1.36 -21.63 -11.05
C ALA A 94 -0.67 -20.65 -10.09
N GLN A 95 0.14 -19.72 -10.61
CA GLN A 95 0.76 -18.67 -9.80
C GLN A 95 -0.27 -17.81 -9.06
N SER A 96 -1.32 -17.32 -9.75
CA SER A 96 -2.33 -16.48 -9.12
C SER A 96 -3.05 -17.22 -7.98
N ASP A 97 -3.40 -18.49 -8.21
CA ASP A 97 -4.08 -19.32 -7.21
C ASP A 97 -3.19 -19.58 -5.98
N VAL A 98 -1.91 -19.91 -6.22
CA VAL A 98 -0.91 -20.11 -5.15
C VAL A 98 -0.68 -18.83 -4.36
N ILE A 99 -0.50 -17.68 -5.03
CA ILE A 99 -0.28 -16.39 -4.35
C ILE A 99 -1.46 -16.05 -3.44
N LYS A 100 -2.70 -16.18 -3.94
CA LYS A 100 -3.90 -15.92 -3.14
C LYS A 100 -3.96 -16.85 -1.93
N ALA A 101 -3.67 -18.14 -2.10
CA ALA A 101 -3.67 -19.10 -0.99
C ALA A 101 -2.63 -18.75 0.10
N ILE A 102 -1.42 -18.36 -0.30
CA ILE A 102 -0.39 -17.89 0.64
C ILE A 102 -0.86 -16.63 1.36
N ILE A 103 -1.41 -15.66 0.62
CA ILE A 103 -1.90 -14.40 1.21
C ILE A 103 -2.99 -14.68 2.24
N ARG A 104 -3.97 -15.55 1.95
CA ARG A 104 -5.02 -15.92 2.91
C ARG A 104 -4.44 -16.49 4.19
N HIS A 105 -3.53 -17.46 4.06
CA HIS A 105 -2.91 -18.10 5.20
C HIS A 105 -2.11 -17.11 6.06
N LYS A 106 -1.29 -16.27 5.41
CA LYS A 106 -0.48 -15.26 6.09
C LYS A 106 -1.31 -14.12 6.66
N ALA A 107 -2.38 -13.71 6.00
CA ALA A 107 -3.31 -12.73 6.53
C ALA A 107 -3.93 -13.21 7.84
N ALA A 108 -4.39 -14.47 7.87
CA ALA A 108 -4.89 -15.10 9.10
C ALA A 108 -3.82 -15.18 10.20
N GLU A 109 -2.60 -15.59 9.86
CA GLU A 109 -1.45 -15.68 10.79
C GLU A 109 -1.14 -14.33 11.45
N TYR A 110 -1.25 -13.23 10.71
CA TYR A 110 -0.90 -11.89 11.18
C TYR A 110 -2.12 -11.04 11.60
N GLY A 111 -3.33 -11.61 11.65
CA GLY A 111 -4.54 -10.89 12.05
C GLY A 111 -4.97 -9.77 11.09
N ILE A 112 -4.71 -9.94 9.80
CA ILE A 112 -5.09 -9.00 8.74
C ILE A 112 -6.39 -9.52 8.09
N PRO A 113 -7.42 -8.69 7.89
CA PRO A 113 -8.62 -9.09 7.16
C PRO A 113 -8.26 -9.61 5.76
N GLU A 114 -8.80 -10.78 5.41
CA GLU A 114 -8.46 -11.46 4.15
C GLU A 114 -8.68 -10.56 2.93
N HIS A 115 -9.84 -9.91 2.84
CA HIS A 115 -10.18 -9.03 1.71
C HIS A 115 -9.20 -7.85 1.59
N VAL A 116 -8.71 -7.27 2.70
CA VAL A 116 -7.69 -6.22 2.69
C VAL A 116 -6.37 -6.75 2.15
N ALA A 117 -5.89 -7.89 2.66
CA ALA A 117 -4.63 -8.49 2.23
C ALA A 117 -4.66 -8.90 0.75
N LEU A 118 -5.78 -9.46 0.31
CA LEU A 118 -6.03 -9.77 -1.09
C LEU A 118 -6.12 -8.49 -1.93
N GLY A 119 -6.82 -7.45 -1.47
CA GLY A 119 -6.87 -6.16 -2.15
C GLY A 119 -5.48 -5.60 -2.45
N ILE A 120 -4.56 -5.65 -1.48
CA ILE A 120 -3.17 -5.21 -1.64
C ILE A 120 -2.46 -6.08 -2.68
N GLY A 121 -2.43 -7.40 -2.51
CA GLY A 121 -1.71 -8.30 -3.45
C GLY A 121 -2.22 -8.19 -4.89
N GLY A 122 -3.52 -8.01 -5.07
CA GLY A 122 -4.13 -7.78 -6.38
C GLY A 122 -3.80 -6.42 -6.99
N ASN A 123 -3.64 -5.39 -6.16
CA ASN A 123 -3.25 -4.05 -6.60
C ASN A 123 -1.75 -3.95 -6.96
N GLU A 124 -0.87 -4.58 -6.17
CA GLU A 124 0.59 -4.49 -6.35
C GLU A 124 1.08 -5.13 -7.64
N SER A 125 0.65 -6.36 -7.92
CA SER A 125 1.20 -7.14 -9.05
C SER A 125 0.14 -7.77 -9.95
N GLY A 126 -1.14 -7.65 -9.59
CA GLY A 126 -2.18 -8.46 -10.22
C GLY A 126 -1.96 -9.95 -10.03
N TRP A 127 -1.46 -10.35 -8.84
CA TRP A 127 -1.19 -11.75 -8.47
C TRP A 127 -0.04 -12.38 -9.25
N LYS A 128 1.07 -11.65 -9.41
CA LYS A 128 2.24 -12.12 -10.17
C LYS A 128 3.55 -11.86 -9.45
N MET A 129 4.32 -12.92 -9.22
CA MET A 129 5.73 -12.83 -8.85
C MET A 129 6.60 -12.74 -10.10
N TRP A 130 6.30 -13.59 -11.08
CA TRP A 130 6.96 -13.68 -12.37
C TRP A 130 6.01 -13.18 -13.47
N LYS A 131 6.57 -12.42 -14.43
CA LYS A 131 5.89 -12.09 -15.69
C LYS A 131 5.74 -13.33 -16.56
N ASN A 132 6.77 -14.17 -16.53
CA ASN A 132 6.81 -15.46 -17.19
C ASN A 132 7.42 -16.49 -16.24
N VAL A 133 6.60 -17.45 -15.81
CA VAL A 133 7.00 -18.50 -14.86
C VAL A 133 8.07 -19.42 -15.47
N ALA A 134 8.03 -19.69 -16.77
CA ALA A 134 8.98 -20.60 -17.41
C ALA A 134 10.39 -20.01 -17.47
N SER A 135 10.52 -18.71 -17.76
CA SER A 135 11.83 -18.03 -17.80
C SER A 135 12.29 -17.52 -16.42
N GLY A 136 11.38 -17.41 -15.46
CA GLY A 136 11.67 -16.80 -14.16
C GLY A 136 11.87 -15.29 -14.22
N GLU A 137 11.43 -14.63 -15.29
CA GLU A 137 11.45 -13.17 -15.37
C GLU A 137 10.53 -12.57 -14.30
N LEU A 138 11.12 -11.82 -13.36
CA LEU A 138 10.43 -11.22 -12.23
C LEU A 138 9.59 -10.01 -12.62
N VAL A 139 8.49 -9.80 -11.89
CA VAL A 139 7.78 -8.52 -11.87
C VAL A 139 8.62 -7.50 -11.11
N ALA A 140 8.88 -6.37 -11.76
CA ALA A 140 9.70 -5.28 -11.23
C ALA A 140 9.07 -3.92 -11.55
N GLY A 141 8.69 -3.18 -10.51
CA GLY A 141 8.24 -1.78 -10.59
C GLY A 141 9.43 -0.83 -10.51
N ARG A 142 9.83 -0.23 -11.63
CA ARG A 142 11.01 0.65 -11.68
C ARG A 142 10.62 2.08 -11.30
N ASN A 143 11.22 2.60 -10.23
CA ASN A 143 11.02 3.98 -9.79
C ASN A 143 12.13 4.86 -10.36
N VAL A 144 11.87 5.48 -11.52
CA VAL A 144 12.81 6.38 -12.19
C VAL A 144 12.40 7.83 -11.94
N ARG A 145 13.37 8.65 -11.52
CA ARG A 145 13.19 10.09 -11.30
C ARG A 145 14.30 10.84 -12.01
N ASP A 146 13.93 11.77 -12.89
CA ASP A 146 14.87 12.57 -13.69
C ASP A 146 15.85 11.68 -14.48
N GLY A 147 15.34 10.60 -15.07
CA GLY A 147 16.14 9.62 -15.82
C GLY A 147 16.98 8.64 -14.96
N VAL A 148 17.02 8.81 -13.64
CA VAL A 148 17.81 7.98 -12.74
C VAL A 148 16.93 6.97 -12.00
N LEU A 149 17.30 5.69 -12.05
CA LEU A 149 16.65 4.65 -11.23
C LEU A 149 16.94 4.90 -9.75
N LYS A 150 15.90 5.14 -8.95
CA LYS A 150 16.02 5.43 -7.51
C LYS A 150 15.78 4.21 -6.63
N SER A 151 14.90 3.31 -7.05
CA SER A 151 14.57 2.05 -6.38
C SER A 151 13.79 1.15 -7.33
N THR A 152 13.65 -0.11 -6.95
CA THR A 152 12.79 -1.06 -7.66
C THR A 152 11.94 -1.85 -6.67
N ASP A 153 10.67 -2.02 -7.02
CA ASP A 153 9.69 -2.81 -6.26
C ASP A 153 9.61 -4.22 -6.85
N TRP A 154 9.69 -5.26 -6.02
CA TRP A 154 9.89 -6.62 -6.49
C TRP A 154 8.82 -7.61 -6.03
N GLY A 155 8.42 -8.46 -6.99
CA GLY A 155 7.64 -9.66 -6.72
C GLY A 155 6.15 -9.41 -6.49
N ALA A 156 5.48 -10.42 -5.93
CA ALA A 156 4.03 -10.45 -5.79
C ALA A 156 3.47 -9.27 -4.96
N MET A 157 4.23 -8.85 -3.94
CA MET A 157 3.84 -7.77 -3.03
C MET A 157 4.64 -6.47 -3.27
N GLN A 158 5.41 -6.38 -4.36
CA GLN A 158 6.15 -5.18 -4.76
C GLN A 158 7.02 -4.57 -3.63
N ILE A 159 7.86 -5.39 -2.99
CA ILE A 159 8.75 -4.93 -1.91
C ILE A 159 9.87 -4.06 -2.49
N ASN A 160 10.01 -2.84 -1.98
CA ASN A 160 11.00 -1.86 -2.42
C ASN A 160 12.42 -2.19 -1.90
N ASP A 161 13.39 -2.29 -2.81
CA ASP A 161 14.78 -2.64 -2.50
C ASP A 161 15.53 -1.60 -1.65
N LYS A 162 15.19 -0.33 -1.80
CA LYS A 162 15.81 0.75 -1.05
C LYS A 162 15.21 0.94 0.34
N ALA A 163 13.90 0.77 0.49
CA ALA A 163 13.22 0.88 1.78
C ALA A 163 13.46 -0.35 2.67
N HIS A 164 13.65 -1.53 2.07
CA HIS A 164 13.76 -2.80 2.80
C HIS A 164 15.03 -3.59 2.47
N PRO A 165 16.24 -3.00 2.55
CA PRO A 165 17.46 -3.64 2.03
C PRO A 165 17.77 -4.99 2.69
N LYS A 166 17.43 -5.14 3.98
CA LYS A 166 17.64 -6.39 4.74
C LYS A 166 16.78 -7.57 4.28
N ALA A 167 15.73 -7.31 3.49
CA ALA A 167 14.87 -8.36 2.94
C ALA A 167 15.49 -9.03 1.71
N PHE A 168 16.51 -8.39 1.12
CA PHE A 168 17.15 -8.82 -0.12
C PHE A 168 18.41 -9.65 0.15
N PRO A 169 18.75 -10.60 -0.74
CA PRO A 169 18.09 -10.89 -2.02
C PRO A 169 16.82 -11.77 -1.90
N ARG A 170 16.53 -12.32 -0.72
CA ARG A 170 15.56 -13.39 -0.53
C ARG A 170 14.15 -13.06 -1.04
N VAL A 171 13.62 -11.86 -0.79
CA VAL A 171 12.26 -11.47 -1.28
C VAL A 171 12.13 -11.48 -2.80
N LYS A 172 13.22 -11.47 -3.57
CA LYS A 172 13.16 -11.61 -5.05
C LYS A 172 13.10 -13.05 -5.50
N GLN A 173 13.55 -13.99 -4.67
CA GLN A 173 13.81 -15.36 -5.07
C GLN A 173 12.81 -16.34 -4.46
N ASP A 174 12.21 -15.99 -3.33
CA ASP A 174 11.32 -16.85 -2.55
C ASP A 174 9.94 -16.19 -2.50
N LEU A 175 8.98 -16.77 -3.24
CA LEU A 175 7.61 -16.26 -3.34
C LEU A 175 6.92 -16.20 -1.98
N GLU A 176 7.06 -17.25 -1.19
CA GLU A 176 6.44 -17.33 0.13
C GLU A 176 7.02 -16.28 1.06
N TYR A 177 8.35 -16.11 1.06
CA TYR A 177 9.00 -15.07 1.86
C TYR A 177 8.64 -13.65 1.39
N ASN A 178 8.45 -13.42 0.09
CA ASN A 178 7.97 -12.13 -0.42
C ASN A 178 6.63 -11.74 0.22
N ILE A 179 5.68 -12.69 0.24
CA ILE A 179 4.35 -12.48 0.80
C ILE A 179 4.38 -12.39 2.33
N ASP A 180 5.09 -13.30 3.00
CA ASP A 180 5.25 -13.30 4.46
C ASP A 180 5.88 -11.99 4.95
N TYR A 181 6.91 -11.50 4.27
CA TYR A 181 7.56 -10.23 4.62
C TYR A 181 6.58 -9.06 4.54
N ALA A 182 5.78 -8.99 3.46
CA ALA A 182 4.78 -7.94 3.25
C ALA A 182 3.72 -7.95 4.36
N MET A 183 3.15 -9.12 4.67
CA MET A 183 2.10 -9.25 5.69
C MET A 183 2.63 -8.88 7.07
N ARG A 184 3.82 -9.37 7.42
CA ARG A 184 4.49 -9.01 8.68
C ARG A 184 4.80 -7.52 8.77
N TYR A 185 5.14 -6.87 7.65
CA TYR A 185 5.35 -5.44 7.59
C TYR A 185 4.04 -4.67 7.81
N LEU A 186 2.96 -5.05 7.12
CA LEU A 186 1.64 -4.45 7.29
C LEU A 186 1.13 -4.59 8.73
N ALA A 187 1.29 -5.77 9.34
CA ALA A 187 0.93 -6.02 10.73
C ALA A 187 1.72 -5.13 11.71
N ARG A 188 3.02 -4.88 11.46
CA ARG A 188 3.79 -3.91 12.26
C ARG A 188 3.28 -2.49 12.09
N GLN A 189 2.95 -2.06 10.87
CA GLN A 189 2.37 -0.74 10.66
C GLN A 189 1.04 -0.59 11.40
N ARG A 190 0.21 -1.65 11.38
CA ARG A 190 -1.09 -1.69 12.05
C ARG A 190 -1.00 -1.39 13.55
N GLN A 191 0.10 -1.72 14.21
CA GLN A 191 0.29 -1.45 15.64
C GLN A 191 0.31 0.04 15.99
N SER A 192 0.63 0.91 15.03
CA SER A 192 0.79 2.35 15.28
C SER A 192 0.05 3.26 14.30
N ILE A 193 -0.43 2.73 13.18
CA ILE A 193 -1.09 3.49 12.13
C ILE A 193 -2.43 2.83 11.84
N GLN A 194 -3.49 3.45 12.33
CA GLN A 194 -4.87 3.04 12.13
C GLN A 194 -5.72 4.28 11.84
N GLY A 195 -6.88 4.06 11.23
CA GLY A 195 -7.88 5.09 11.01
C GLY A 195 -8.45 5.06 9.61
N ASP A 196 -9.65 5.61 9.52
CA ASP A 196 -10.48 5.65 8.33
C ASP A 196 -10.11 6.86 7.45
N LEU A 197 -10.06 6.64 6.13
CA LEU A 197 -9.92 7.68 5.11
C LEU A 197 -11.17 7.81 4.24
N GLY A 198 -12.22 7.03 4.51
CA GLY A 198 -13.47 7.00 3.77
C GLY A 198 -13.41 6.20 2.47
N HIS A 199 -12.54 5.19 2.38
CA HIS A 199 -12.33 4.41 1.16
C HIS A 199 -12.88 2.99 1.20
N GLY A 200 -13.52 2.59 2.31
CA GLY A 200 -14.26 1.33 2.40
C GLY A 200 -13.50 0.19 3.06
N LEU A 201 -12.24 0.37 3.47
CA LEU A 201 -11.53 -0.60 4.33
C LEU A 201 -11.68 -0.27 5.82
N GLY A 202 -12.46 0.76 6.15
CA GLY A 202 -12.72 1.21 7.51
C GLY A 202 -11.43 1.64 8.21
N ASP A 203 -11.23 1.16 9.43
CA ASP A 203 -10.07 1.53 10.24
C ASP A 203 -8.72 1.05 9.67
N TRP A 204 -8.72 0.21 8.62
CA TRP A 204 -7.52 -0.23 7.91
C TRP A 204 -7.00 0.76 6.86
N ASP A 205 -7.79 1.75 6.44
CA ASP A 205 -7.43 2.66 5.35
C ASP A 205 -6.04 3.29 5.54
N ARG A 206 -5.75 3.85 6.73
CA ARG A 206 -4.43 4.44 7.02
C ARG A 206 -3.31 3.41 7.11
N THR A 207 -3.59 2.22 7.63
CA THR A 207 -2.61 1.12 7.64
C THR A 207 -2.21 0.76 6.22
N VAL A 208 -3.19 0.60 5.33
CA VAL A 208 -2.98 0.31 3.90
C VAL A 208 -2.25 1.46 3.22
N ALA A 209 -2.61 2.72 3.47
CA ALA A 209 -1.87 3.87 2.96
C ALA A 209 -0.39 3.85 3.37
N SER A 210 -0.11 3.47 4.63
CA SER A 210 1.27 3.40 5.14
C SER A 210 2.10 2.30 4.50
N TYR A 211 1.48 1.27 3.95
CA TYR A 211 2.17 0.24 3.16
C TYR A 211 2.84 0.86 1.92
N ASN A 212 2.09 1.69 1.18
CA ASN A 212 2.59 2.38 -0.01
C ASN A 212 3.53 3.55 0.32
N LEU A 213 3.25 4.31 1.38
CA LEU A 213 4.03 5.51 1.73
C LEU A 213 5.26 5.21 2.59
N GLY A 214 5.30 4.06 3.26
CA GLY A 214 6.29 3.75 4.29
C GLY A 214 6.03 4.42 5.65
N HIS A 215 5.04 5.31 5.74
CA HIS A 215 4.71 6.09 6.94
C HIS A 215 3.24 6.52 6.95
N ASN A 216 2.75 7.02 8.10
CA ASN A 216 1.41 7.60 8.21
C ASN A 216 1.31 8.87 7.35
N PRO A 217 0.30 9.06 6.49
CA PRO A 217 0.11 10.32 5.76
C PRO A 217 -0.09 11.51 6.72
N LYS A 218 0.68 12.59 6.53
CA LYS A 218 0.65 13.79 7.38
C LYS A 218 0.49 15.11 6.63
N THR A 219 0.67 15.11 5.31
CA THR A 219 0.61 16.32 4.47
C THR A 219 -0.53 16.17 3.47
N THR A 220 -1.06 17.29 2.95
CA THR A 220 -2.11 17.28 1.92
C THR A 220 -1.75 16.37 0.75
N ARG A 221 -0.54 16.53 0.19
CA ARG A 221 -0.02 15.66 -0.86
C ARG A 221 0.07 14.19 -0.43
N GLY A 222 0.48 13.94 0.81
CA GLY A 222 0.52 12.58 1.37
C GLY A 222 -0.87 11.94 1.43
N TYR A 223 -1.90 12.69 1.83
CA TYR A 223 -3.29 12.24 1.82
C TYR A 223 -3.81 11.97 0.40
N GLU A 224 -3.48 12.82 -0.58
CA GLU A 224 -3.89 12.59 -1.99
C GLU A 224 -3.27 11.31 -2.58
N ILE A 225 -2.02 11.01 -2.24
CA ILE A 225 -1.35 9.77 -2.67
C ILE A 225 -1.98 8.58 -1.95
N ALA A 226 -2.14 8.67 -0.63
CA ALA A 226 -2.79 7.65 0.20
C ALA A 226 -4.19 7.32 -0.33
N SER A 227 -5.02 8.34 -0.54
CA SER A 227 -6.41 8.21 -0.97
C SER A 227 -6.55 7.47 -2.29
N ARG A 228 -5.73 7.81 -3.30
CA ARG A 228 -5.73 7.10 -4.59
C ARG A 228 -5.33 5.63 -4.43
N TYR A 229 -4.28 5.37 -3.66
CA TYR A 229 -3.79 4.01 -3.43
C TYR A 229 -4.84 3.15 -2.70
N VAL A 230 -5.35 3.64 -1.57
CA VAL A 230 -6.34 2.93 -0.75
C VAL A 230 -7.62 2.72 -1.54
N GLY A 231 -8.09 3.72 -2.30
CA GLY A 231 -9.26 3.57 -3.16
C GLY A 231 -9.10 2.49 -4.25
N HIS A 232 -7.89 2.25 -4.76
CA HIS A 232 -7.65 1.13 -5.68
C HIS A 232 -7.63 -0.22 -4.96
N VAL A 233 -7.01 -0.27 -3.78
CA VAL A 233 -7.00 -1.47 -2.93
C VAL A 233 -8.42 -1.86 -2.52
N ALA A 234 -9.25 -0.90 -2.11
CA ALA A 234 -10.65 -1.14 -1.73
C ALA A 234 -11.46 -1.76 -2.87
N LYS A 235 -11.39 -1.18 -4.07
CA LYS A 235 -12.05 -1.75 -5.26
C LYS A 235 -11.62 -3.19 -5.58
N ARG A 236 -10.37 -3.56 -5.24
CA ARG A 236 -9.88 -4.94 -5.38
C ARG A 236 -10.37 -5.82 -4.23
N ALA A 237 -10.40 -5.29 -3.02
CA ALA A 237 -10.87 -5.99 -1.82
C ALA A 237 -12.35 -6.38 -1.93
N ASP A 238 -13.19 -5.51 -2.52
CA ASP A 238 -14.62 -5.76 -2.75
C ASP A 238 -14.90 -7.03 -3.57
N GLN A 239 -13.92 -7.50 -4.35
CA GLN A 239 -14.04 -8.75 -5.11
C GLN A 239 -13.97 -10.01 -4.23
N PHE A 240 -13.65 -9.83 -2.94
CA PHE A 240 -13.41 -10.89 -1.96
C PHE A 240 -14.16 -10.68 -0.64
N ALA A 241 -15.00 -9.64 -0.57
CA ALA A 241 -15.81 -9.31 0.60
C ALA A 241 -17.16 -10.05 0.60
#